data_AF-A0AA96LTA5-F1
#
_entry.id   AF-A0AA96LTA5-F1
#
_cell.length_a   1.000
_cell.length_b   1.000
_cell.length_c   1.000
_cell.angle_alpha   90.00
_cell.angle_beta   90.00
_cell.angle_gamma   90.00
#
_symmetry.space_group_name_H-M   'P 1'
#
loop_
_entity.id
_entity.type
_entity.pdbx_description
1 polymer ?
#
loop_
_entity_poly.entity_id
_entity_poly.type
_entity_poly.pdbx_seq_one_letter_code
_entity_poly.pdbx_strand_id
1 'polypeptide(L)'
;MNPYILDSSLLEGFKQAVHDHDDFLINTYKNYNGKNLMNLIFSAKDWLSVSVNGLPHINLNHQNDDFRSLNVLQLIMAYDLVLQSIEQLHRVFEMEHPLKKDNSVFNEDIPDDTYFAQIRASFGAHPVDLRSANGRKSADKYFASWSSDVGGNGDYTVYHYSNNPDDDKPIPLSMSFAKIHEYTVKRYSLLSNVVSVIEEKKGSFVEKQRQRTIKRSSDIVEQLKILLEENNARICDKSGYQFEIETMIKLFTAPQDFPEREREEVAKYLTSLKLLVNELYDALQGMKFGDEDDDTDSEDNLSHYYLLHSRPSRFKTVSYDLSKVFEYLNNPYYYQSLLEYHIKRLVDAGVLPPFVSLETNKFDLQLLLLSRIASTDQGEWGIGVEGA
;
A
#
# COMPACT_ATOMS: atom_id res chain seq x y z
N MET A 1 2.97 -0.08 -34.40
CA MET A 1 2.80 -0.50 -32.99
C MET A 1 4.13 -1.06 -32.53
N ASN A 2 4.61 -0.69 -31.35
CA ASN A 2 5.91 -1.15 -30.85
C ASN A 2 5.85 -2.65 -30.48
N PRO A 3 6.66 -3.53 -31.08
CA PRO A 3 6.70 -4.94 -30.71
C PRO A 3 7.54 -5.22 -29.45
N TYR A 4 8.35 -4.26 -29.01
CA TYR A 4 9.29 -4.42 -27.88
C TYR A 4 8.63 -4.00 -26.55
N ILE A 5 7.58 -4.74 -26.18
CA ILE A 5 6.76 -4.51 -24.97
C ILE A 5 7.14 -5.47 -23.84
N LEU A 6 6.98 -5.04 -22.59
CA LEU A 6 7.22 -5.88 -21.42
C LEU A 6 5.93 -6.58 -20.96
N ASP A 7 6.07 -7.73 -20.30
CA ASP A 7 4.94 -8.48 -19.77
C ASP A 7 4.21 -7.71 -18.66
N SER A 8 2.96 -7.34 -18.91
CA SER A 8 2.14 -6.60 -17.96
C SER A 8 1.74 -7.44 -16.75
N SER A 9 1.66 -8.77 -16.87
CA SER A 9 1.27 -9.64 -15.76
C SER A 9 2.28 -9.57 -14.61
N LEU A 10 3.57 -9.42 -14.92
CA LEU A 10 4.62 -9.27 -13.90
C LEU A 10 4.50 -7.94 -13.13
N LEU A 11 4.12 -6.85 -13.82
CA LEU A 11 3.86 -5.56 -13.19
C LEU A 11 2.66 -5.65 -12.26
N GLU A 12 1.57 -6.25 -12.72
CA GLU A 12 0.36 -6.39 -11.91
C GLU A 12 0.59 -7.30 -10.70
N GLY A 13 1.35 -8.40 -10.86
CA GLY A 13 1.76 -9.22 -9.72
C GLY A 13 2.57 -8.45 -8.67
N PHE A 14 3.47 -7.57 -9.10
CA PHE A 14 4.18 -6.68 -8.17
C PHE A 14 3.28 -5.65 -7.50
N LYS A 15 2.39 -5.01 -8.25
CA LYS A 15 1.43 -4.04 -7.70
C LYS A 15 0.54 -4.69 -6.66
N GLN A 16 0.05 -5.89 -6.94
CA GLN A 16 -0.78 -6.67 -6.03
C GLN A 16 -0.01 -7.00 -4.75
N ALA A 17 1.22 -7.52 -4.85
CA ALA A 17 2.05 -7.77 -3.67
C ALA A 17 2.34 -6.50 -2.85
N VAL A 18 2.49 -5.33 -3.48
CA VAL A 18 2.63 -4.06 -2.72
C VAL A 18 1.33 -3.67 -2.03
N HIS A 19 0.18 -3.95 -2.64
CA HIS A 19 -1.13 -3.65 -2.09
C HIS A 19 -1.52 -4.58 -0.95
N ASP A 20 -1.42 -5.90 -1.15
CA ASP A 20 -1.76 -6.95 -0.17
C ASP A 20 -0.94 -6.83 1.13
N HIS A 21 0.22 -6.16 1.05
CA HIS A 21 1.16 -6.00 2.16
C HIS A 21 1.40 -4.55 2.53
N ASP A 22 0.54 -3.61 2.13
CA ASP A 22 0.76 -2.19 2.31
C ASP A 22 0.92 -1.79 3.79
N ASP A 23 0.11 -2.32 4.70
CA ASP A 23 0.21 -2.11 6.14
C ASP A 23 1.61 -2.47 6.67
N PHE A 24 2.11 -3.65 6.28
CA PHE A 24 3.45 -4.10 6.64
C PHE A 24 4.53 -3.20 6.04
N LEU A 25 4.41 -2.88 4.75
CA LEU A 25 5.38 -2.08 4.03
C LEU A 25 5.44 -0.66 4.59
N ILE A 26 4.29 -0.02 4.83
CA ILE A 26 4.17 1.30 5.44
C ILE A 26 4.78 1.26 6.84
N ASN A 27 4.36 0.32 7.68
CA ASN A 27 4.85 0.24 9.05
C ASN A 27 6.37 0.08 9.13
N THR A 28 6.93 -0.76 8.25
CA THR A 28 8.36 -1.09 8.22
C THR A 28 9.21 -0.01 7.55
N TYR A 29 8.74 0.56 6.44
CA TYR A 29 9.55 1.40 5.55
C TYR A 29 9.20 2.89 5.60
N LYS A 30 8.16 3.33 6.35
CA LYS A 30 7.88 4.77 6.57
C LYS A 30 9.03 5.51 7.25
N ASN A 31 9.77 4.83 8.11
CA ASN A 31 10.96 5.34 8.78
C ASN A 31 11.99 4.21 8.98
N TYR A 32 12.67 3.85 7.89
CA TYR A 32 13.74 2.88 7.89
C TYR A 32 15.09 3.59 8.05
N ASN A 33 15.71 3.46 9.23
CA ASN A 33 16.99 4.12 9.56
C ASN A 33 17.00 5.65 9.31
N GLY A 34 15.91 6.34 9.71
CA GLY A 34 15.77 7.79 9.53
C GLY A 34 15.38 8.23 8.12
N LYS A 35 15.03 7.29 7.24
CA LYS A 35 14.63 7.56 5.85
C LYS A 35 13.26 6.96 5.56
N ASN A 36 12.45 7.67 4.78
CA ASN A 36 11.19 7.13 4.27
C ASN A 36 11.48 6.36 2.97
N LEU A 37 11.63 5.03 3.10
CA LEU A 37 11.82 4.14 1.95
C LEU A 37 10.48 3.73 1.31
N MET A 38 9.35 3.93 2.00
CA MET A 38 8.02 3.70 1.43
C MET A 38 7.76 4.59 0.21
N ASN A 39 8.16 5.86 0.27
CA ASN A 39 8.06 6.77 -0.88
C ASN A 39 8.86 6.28 -2.10
N LEU A 40 9.97 5.59 -1.87
CA LEU A 40 10.75 4.98 -2.95
C LEU A 40 10.00 3.80 -3.57
N ILE A 41 9.40 2.93 -2.75
CA ILE A 41 8.58 1.80 -3.23
C ILE A 41 7.44 2.32 -4.10
N PHE A 42 6.70 3.34 -3.64
CA PHE A 42 5.63 3.96 -4.42
C PHE A 42 6.14 4.60 -5.71
N SER A 43 7.24 5.34 -5.66
CA SER A 43 7.81 5.96 -6.86
C SER A 43 8.25 4.90 -7.88
N ALA A 44 8.87 3.80 -7.44
CA ALA A 44 9.26 2.70 -8.33
C ALA A 44 8.02 2.02 -8.95
N LYS A 45 6.96 1.80 -8.16
CA LYS A 45 5.67 1.26 -8.66
C LYS A 45 5.07 2.15 -9.75
N ASP A 46 5.04 3.46 -9.54
CA ASP A 46 4.48 4.41 -10.48
C ASP A 46 5.29 4.48 -11.78
N TRP A 47 6.62 4.57 -11.68
CA TRP A 47 7.50 4.62 -12.86
C TRP A 47 7.54 3.30 -13.63
N LEU A 48 7.43 2.15 -12.96
CA LEU A 48 7.22 0.87 -13.63
C LEU A 48 5.89 0.87 -14.40
N SER A 49 4.81 1.37 -13.78
CA SER A 49 3.49 1.46 -14.43
C SER A 49 3.53 2.34 -15.68
N VAL A 50 4.10 3.55 -15.57
CA VAL A 50 4.24 4.48 -16.70
C VAL A 50 5.08 3.87 -17.82
N SER A 51 6.20 3.25 -17.47
CA SER A 51 7.15 2.73 -18.45
C SER A 51 6.60 1.50 -19.17
N VAL A 52 6.12 0.49 -18.44
CA VAL A 52 5.60 -0.76 -19.01
C VAL A 52 4.34 -0.49 -19.85
N ASN A 53 3.38 0.27 -19.31
CA ASN A 53 2.13 0.56 -20.03
C ASN A 53 2.30 1.61 -21.13
N GLY A 54 3.37 2.42 -21.07
CA GLY A 54 3.70 3.41 -22.10
C GLY A 54 4.35 2.81 -23.35
N LEU A 55 5.09 1.70 -23.22
CA LEU A 55 5.83 1.06 -24.32
C LEU A 55 5.00 0.79 -25.59
N PRO A 56 3.75 0.26 -25.51
CA PRO A 56 2.93 -0.01 -26.69
C PRO A 56 2.64 1.24 -27.55
N HIS A 57 2.70 2.43 -26.93
CA HIS A 57 2.33 3.69 -27.56
C HIS A 57 3.49 4.40 -28.29
N ILE A 58 4.72 3.86 -28.21
CA ILE A 58 5.90 4.42 -28.89
C ILE A 58 5.86 4.05 -30.38
N ASN A 59 6.02 5.02 -31.30
CA ASN A 59 5.97 4.77 -32.74
C ASN A 59 7.35 4.74 -33.41
N LEU A 60 8.01 3.58 -33.40
CA LEU A 60 9.35 3.42 -33.98
C LEU A 60 9.38 3.55 -35.52
N ASN A 61 8.23 3.47 -36.21
CA ASN A 61 8.13 3.48 -37.68
C ASN A 61 7.53 4.79 -38.22
N HIS A 62 7.75 5.90 -37.51
CA HIS A 62 7.24 7.21 -37.94
C HIS A 62 7.89 7.66 -39.28
N GLN A 63 7.15 8.35 -40.13
CA GLN A 63 7.66 8.74 -41.46
C GLN A 63 8.74 9.81 -41.42
N ASN A 64 8.69 10.71 -40.42
CA ASN A 64 9.72 11.72 -40.18
C ASN A 64 10.84 11.17 -39.28
N ASP A 65 12.09 11.36 -39.70
CA ASP A 65 13.30 10.85 -39.08
C ASP A 65 13.55 11.44 -37.68
N ASP A 66 13.35 12.75 -37.50
CA ASP A 66 13.52 13.41 -36.18
C ASP A 66 12.53 12.83 -35.17
N PHE A 67 11.27 12.63 -35.59
CA PHE A 67 10.26 11.96 -34.79
C PHE A 67 10.64 10.51 -34.47
N ARG A 68 11.20 9.75 -35.43
CA ARG A 68 11.70 8.39 -35.12
C ARG A 68 12.83 8.44 -34.10
N SER A 69 13.80 9.34 -34.26
CA SER A 69 14.91 9.51 -33.32
C SER A 69 14.42 9.86 -31.91
N LEU A 70 13.40 10.73 -31.78
CA LEU A 70 12.76 11.03 -30.50
C LEU A 70 12.02 9.82 -29.92
N ASN A 71 11.36 9.01 -30.74
CA ASN A 71 10.70 7.78 -30.30
C ASN A 71 11.71 6.71 -29.84
N VAL A 72 12.89 6.64 -30.46
CA VAL A 72 14.00 5.79 -30.01
C VAL A 72 14.51 6.24 -28.65
N LEU A 73 14.71 7.55 -28.46
CA LEU A 73 15.06 8.10 -27.15
C LEU A 73 14.00 7.74 -26.10
N GLN A 74 12.71 7.89 -26.43
CA GLN A 74 11.62 7.55 -25.53
C GLN A 74 11.64 6.05 -25.14
N LEU A 75 11.93 5.15 -26.08
CA LEU A 75 12.07 3.72 -25.81
C LEU A 75 13.20 3.45 -24.81
N ILE A 76 14.38 4.02 -25.06
CA ILE A 76 15.55 3.84 -24.20
C ILE A 76 15.28 4.40 -22.80
N MET A 77 14.63 5.56 -22.69
CA MET A 77 14.27 6.15 -21.40
C MET A 77 13.23 5.34 -20.64
N ALA A 78 12.23 4.77 -21.33
CA ALA A 78 11.26 3.87 -20.70
C ALA A 78 11.95 2.64 -20.12
N TYR A 79 12.89 2.04 -20.85
CA TYR A 79 13.71 0.95 -20.31
C TYR A 79 14.61 1.39 -19.15
N ASP A 80 15.30 2.53 -19.26
CA ASP A 80 16.11 3.08 -18.16
C ASP A 80 15.30 3.26 -16.87
N LEU A 81 14.07 3.75 -16.96
CA LEU A 81 13.18 3.91 -15.81
C LEU A 81 12.77 2.56 -15.18
N VAL A 82 12.53 1.52 -15.99
CA VAL A 82 12.28 0.15 -15.48
C VAL A 82 13.48 -0.34 -14.68
N LEU A 83 14.68 -0.20 -15.24
CA LEU A 83 15.92 -0.68 -14.63
C LEU A 83 16.23 0.03 -13.32
N GLN A 84 16.15 1.36 -13.33
CA GLN A 84 16.37 2.16 -12.12
C GLN A 84 15.35 1.79 -11.04
N SER A 85 14.08 1.62 -11.41
CA SER A 85 13.04 1.22 -10.45
C SER A 85 13.37 -0.11 -9.78
N ILE A 86 13.81 -1.11 -10.55
CA ILE A 86 14.20 -2.44 -10.03
C ILE A 86 15.45 -2.36 -9.16
N GLU A 87 16.48 -1.61 -9.59
CA GLU A 87 17.69 -1.42 -8.79
C GLU A 87 17.37 -0.74 -7.45
N GLN A 88 16.51 0.28 -7.46
CA GLN A 88 16.06 0.95 -6.24
C GLN A 88 15.27 -0.01 -5.33
N LEU A 89 14.40 -0.88 -5.88
CA LEU A 89 13.68 -1.89 -5.12
C LEU A 89 14.63 -2.91 -4.49
N HIS A 90 15.60 -3.43 -5.25
CA HIS A 90 16.65 -4.30 -4.71
C HIS A 90 17.39 -3.62 -3.55
N ARG A 91 17.70 -2.32 -3.66
CA ARG A 91 18.33 -1.58 -2.57
C ARG A 91 17.44 -1.47 -1.34
N VAL A 92 16.15 -1.16 -1.51
CA VAL A 92 15.21 -1.01 -0.39
C VAL A 92 15.02 -2.31 0.36
N PHE A 93 14.91 -3.42 -0.36
CA PHE A 93 14.74 -4.74 0.24
C PHE A 93 16.07 -5.43 0.60
N GLU A 94 17.19 -4.71 0.45
CA GLU A 94 18.55 -5.16 0.79
C GLU A 94 18.95 -6.45 0.03
N MET A 95 18.48 -6.57 -1.20
CA MET A 95 18.72 -7.71 -2.09
C MET A 95 20.04 -7.53 -2.85
N GLU A 96 20.79 -8.62 -3.03
CA GLU A 96 21.88 -8.63 -3.99
C GLU A 96 21.34 -8.46 -5.42
N HIS A 97 22.06 -7.74 -6.28
CA HIS A 97 21.68 -7.59 -7.69
C HIS A 97 22.40 -8.67 -8.55
N PRO A 98 21.72 -9.76 -8.93
CA PRO A 98 22.38 -10.93 -9.53
C PRO A 98 23.00 -10.65 -10.90
N LEU A 99 22.55 -9.61 -11.61
CA LEU A 99 23.01 -9.28 -12.96
C LEU A 99 24.07 -8.17 -13.02
N LYS A 100 24.63 -7.72 -11.89
CA LYS A 100 25.51 -6.55 -11.84
C LYS A 100 26.79 -6.67 -12.70
N LYS A 101 27.25 -7.90 -12.93
CA LYS A 101 28.43 -8.22 -13.75
C LYS A 101 28.07 -8.97 -15.03
N ASP A 102 26.79 -9.09 -15.33
CA ASP A 102 26.29 -9.78 -16.51
C ASP A 102 26.73 -9.04 -17.78
N ASN A 103 27.23 -9.77 -18.77
CA ASN A 103 27.60 -9.26 -20.09
C ASN A 103 27.09 -10.17 -21.22
N SER A 104 26.08 -10.99 -20.94
CA SER A 104 25.64 -12.05 -21.85
C SER A 104 24.76 -11.55 -22.99
N VAL A 105 24.17 -10.35 -22.87
CA VAL A 105 23.19 -9.87 -23.85
C VAL A 105 23.89 -9.18 -24.99
N PHE A 106 24.72 -8.18 -24.69
CA PHE A 106 25.44 -7.42 -25.70
C PHE A 106 26.72 -8.10 -26.15
N ASN A 107 27.28 -9.02 -25.34
CA ASN A 107 28.52 -9.75 -25.60
C ASN A 107 29.74 -8.84 -25.80
N GLU A 108 29.71 -7.69 -25.13
CA GLU A 108 30.84 -6.76 -25.07
C GLU A 108 31.82 -7.18 -23.96
N ASP A 109 33.03 -6.64 -24.03
CA ASP A 109 34.08 -6.88 -23.03
C ASP A 109 33.85 -6.11 -21.70
N ILE A 110 32.70 -5.43 -21.57
CA ILE A 110 32.22 -4.71 -20.40
C ILE A 110 30.86 -5.24 -19.94
N PRO A 111 30.43 -5.00 -18.68
CA PRO A 111 29.10 -5.38 -18.21
C PRO A 111 27.99 -4.73 -19.05
N ASP A 112 26.91 -5.46 -19.25
CA ASP A 112 25.75 -5.02 -20.02
C ASP A 112 25.16 -3.71 -19.47
N ASP A 113 25.16 -3.51 -18.15
CA ASP A 113 24.70 -2.26 -17.51
C ASP A 113 25.56 -1.06 -17.94
N THR A 114 26.86 -1.28 -18.08
CA THR A 114 27.80 -0.25 -18.54
C THR A 114 27.60 0.06 -20.02
N TYR A 115 27.38 -0.98 -20.84
CA TYR A 115 27.12 -0.81 -22.26
C TYR A 115 25.77 -0.13 -22.52
N PHE A 116 24.71 -0.52 -21.81
CA PHE A 116 23.41 0.14 -21.90
C PHE A 116 23.48 1.62 -21.46
N ALA A 117 24.26 1.93 -20.41
CA ALA A 117 24.50 3.31 -20.02
C ALA A 117 25.18 4.13 -21.13
N GLN A 118 26.10 3.53 -21.89
CA GLN A 118 26.72 4.15 -23.08
C GLN A 118 25.70 4.37 -24.20
N ILE A 119 24.84 3.39 -24.48
CA ILE A 119 23.75 3.54 -25.46
C ILE A 119 22.88 4.73 -25.05
N ARG A 120 22.39 4.76 -23.81
CA ARG A 120 21.55 5.85 -23.30
C ARG A 120 22.22 7.23 -23.41
N ALA A 121 23.49 7.32 -23.04
CA ALA A 121 24.25 8.55 -23.15
C ALA A 121 24.36 9.01 -24.62
N SER A 122 24.68 8.10 -25.53
CA SER A 122 24.94 8.39 -26.94
C SER A 122 23.67 8.69 -27.74
N PHE A 123 22.57 8.01 -27.44
CA PHE A 123 21.31 8.11 -28.18
C PHE A 123 20.36 9.20 -27.63
N GLY A 124 20.71 9.90 -26.54
CA GLY A 124 20.06 11.16 -26.23
C GLY A 124 20.25 11.78 -24.85
N ALA A 125 20.63 11.04 -23.81
CA ALA A 125 20.78 11.65 -22.48
C ALA A 125 21.94 12.66 -22.41
N HIS A 126 23.08 12.33 -23.03
CA HIS A 126 24.30 13.16 -22.99
C HIS A 126 25.08 13.16 -24.32
N PRO A 127 24.42 13.30 -25.50
CA PRO A 127 25.08 13.08 -26.79
C PRO A 127 26.23 14.06 -27.06
N VAL A 128 26.25 15.23 -26.40
CA VAL A 128 27.25 16.28 -26.61
C VAL A 128 28.32 16.38 -25.51
N ASP A 129 28.36 15.45 -24.55
CA ASP A 129 29.43 15.37 -23.54
C ASP A 129 29.70 13.92 -23.12
N LEU A 130 30.22 13.13 -24.05
CA LEU A 130 30.56 11.72 -23.80
C LEU A 130 32.01 11.58 -23.35
N ARG A 131 32.25 10.66 -22.41
CA ARG A 131 33.60 10.32 -21.86
C ARG A 131 34.11 8.96 -22.35
N SER A 132 33.50 8.45 -23.40
CA SER A 132 33.63 7.09 -23.88
C SER A 132 32.90 6.94 -25.22
N ALA A 133 33.42 6.13 -26.14
CA ALA A 133 32.74 5.74 -27.38
C ALA A 133 32.01 4.39 -27.27
N ASN A 134 32.48 3.47 -26.41
CA ASN A 134 32.01 2.08 -26.33
C ASN A 134 31.64 1.60 -24.91
N GLY A 135 31.62 2.51 -23.94
CA GLY A 135 31.36 2.27 -22.52
C GLY A 135 32.63 2.22 -21.65
N ARG A 136 33.83 2.15 -22.26
CA ARG A 136 35.11 2.25 -21.55
C ARG A 136 35.52 3.70 -21.39
N LYS A 137 35.78 4.11 -20.15
CA LYS A 137 36.26 5.47 -19.85
C LYS A 137 37.51 5.79 -20.65
N SER A 138 37.46 6.89 -21.40
CA SER A 138 38.58 7.48 -22.12
C SER A 138 38.96 8.82 -21.47
N ALA A 139 40.20 9.26 -21.70
CA ALA A 139 40.59 10.64 -21.43
C ALA A 139 39.98 11.61 -22.46
N ASP A 140 39.68 11.10 -23.66
CA ASP A 140 39.11 11.86 -24.76
C ASP A 140 37.63 12.14 -24.53
N LYS A 141 37.14 13.19 -25.19
CA LYS A 141 35.72 13.53 -25.25
C LYS A 141 35.15 13.14 -26.61
N TYR A 142 33.90 12.71 -26.60
CA TYR A 142 33.17 12.37 -27.81
C TYR A 142 31.83 13.12 -27.89
N PHE A 143 31.35 13.27 -29.11
CA PHE A 143 30.07 13.91 -29.44
C PHE A 143 29.31 13.00 -30.41
N ALA A 144 28.11 12.57 -30.07
CA ALA A 144 27.26 11.73 -30.91
C ALA A 144 26.48 12.58 -31.93
N SER A 145 26.34 12.04 -33.15
CA SER A 145 25.40 12.52 -34.16
C SER A 145 23.95 12.29 -33.73
N TRP A 146 23.00 12.79 -34.53
CA TRP A 146 21.62 12.29 -34.44
C TRP A 146 21.59 10.78 -34.71
N SER A 147 20.59 10.11 -34.14
CA SER A 147 20.40 8.67 -34.33
C SER A 147 19.63 8.39 -35.62
N SER A 148 20.02 7.36 -36.34
CA SER A 148 19.43 7.01 -37.64
C SER A 148 19.40 5.51 -37.87
N ASP A 149 18.42 5.05 -38.65
CA ASP A 149 18.29 3.69 -39.17
C ASP A 149 19.21 3.42 -40.38
N VAL A 150 20.06 4.38 -40.78
CA VAL A 150 21.04 4.20 -41.87
C VAL A 150 22.49 4.28 -41.39
N GLY A 151 23.39 3.56 -42.08
CA GLY A 151 24.83 3.69 -41.93
C GLY A 151 25.52 2.78 -40.91
N GLY A 152 24.80 1.87 -40.25
CA GLY A 152 25.41 0.87 -39.36
C GLY A 152 24.81 -0.51 -39.50
N ASN A 153 25.23 -1.43 -38.62
CA ASN A 153 24.82 -2.85 -38.65
C ASN A 153 23.68 -3.17 -37.68
N GLY A 154 23.13 -2.16 -36.98
CA GLY A 154 22.02 -2.30 -36.04
C GLY A 154 20.73 -1.69 -36.58
N ASP A 155 19.67 -1.75 -35.78
CA ASP A 155 18.40 -1.10 -36.08
C ASP A 155 18.55 0.43 -36.12
N TYR A 156 19.41 0.98 -35.25
CA TYR A 156 19.71 2.40 -35.14
C TYR A 156 21.19 2.64 -34.84
N THR A 157 21.78 3.71 -35.36
CA THR A 157 23.20 4.02 -35.22
C THR A 157 23.41 5.51 -34.93
N VAL A 158 24.40 5.80 -34.10
CA VAL A 158 24.99 7.13 -33.93
C VAL A 158 26.47 7.05 -34.27
N TYR A 159 27.03 8.16 -34.74
CA TYR A 159 28.46 8.31 -34.95
C TYR A 159 29.05 9.21 -33.89
N HIS A 160 30.10 8.75 -33.23
CA HIS A 160 30.88 9.54 -32.30
C HIS A 160 31.99 10.29 -33.02
N TYR A 161 32.01 11.60 -32.83
CA TYR A 161 33.08 12.50 -33.23
C TYR A 161 34.02 12.71 -32.06
N SER A 162 35.31 12.43 -32.27
CA SER A 162 36.36 12.66 -31.26
C SER A 162 36.67 14.15 -31.13
N ASN A 163 37.04 14.60 -29.94
CA ASN A 163 37.63 15.93 -29.74
C ASN A 163 39.14 15.96 -30.04
N ASN A 164 39.76 14.82 -30.32
CA ASN A 164 41.14 14.73 -30.75
C ASN A 164 41.23 15.15 -32.23
N PRO A 165 41.98 16.22 -32.57
CA PRO A 165 42.09 16.69 -33.95
C PRO A 165 42.79 15.69 -34.89
N ASP A 166 43.53 14.73 -34.35
CA ASP A 166 44.22 13.69 -35.12
C ASP A 166 43.31 12.48 -35.43
N ASP A 167 42.10 12.45 -34.87
CA ASP A 167 41.09 11.42 -35.11
C ASP A 167 39.97 11.96 -36.01
N ASP A 168 40.11 11.72 -37.31
CA ASP A 168 39.20 12.23 -38.34
C ASP A 168 38.07 11.27 -38.70
N LYS A 169 38.03 10.07 -38.08
CA LYS A 169 37.08 9.01 -38.43
C LYS A 169 35.96 8.91 -37.42
N PRO A 170 34.70 9.17 -37.82
CA PRO A 170 33.57 8.94 -36.94
C PRO A 170 33.47 7.46 -36.54
N ILE A 171 33.28 7.22 -35.24
CA ILE A 171 33.18 5.87 -34.68
C ILE A 171 31.70 5.48 -34.61
N PRO A 172 31.23 4.45 -35.34
CA PRO A 172 29.82 4.06 -35.27
C PRO A 172 29.53 3.29 -33.97
N LEU A 173 28.45 3.67 -33.29
CA LEU A 173 27.81 2.87 -32.24
C LEU A 173 26.41 2.46 -32.74
N SER A 174 26.28 1.19 -33.12
CA SER A 174 25.01 0.61 -33.55
C SER A 174 24.30 -0.07 -32.39
N MET A 175 22.98 0.11 -32.32
CA MET A 175 22.07 -0.46 -31.34
C MET A 175 21.07 -1.36 -32.05
N SER A 176 20.79 -2.53 -31.45
CA SER A 176 19.64 -3.36 -31.83
C SER A 176 18.52 -3.23 -30.81
N PHE A 177 17.30 -2.96 -31.29
CA PHE A 177 16.09 -2.94 -30.47
C PHE A 177 15.85 -4.30 -29.80
N ALA A 178 16.05 -5.40 -30.52
CA ALA A 178 15.92 -6.74 -29.96
C ALA A 178 16.89 -6.97 -28.80
N LYS A 179 18.13 -6.48 -28.90
CA LYS A 179 19.13 -6.62 -27.82
C LYS A 179 18.86 -5.76 -26.60
N ILE A 180 18.50 -4.48 -26.78
CA ILE A 180 18.12 -3.64 -25.63
C ILE A 180 16.83 -4.14 -24.97
N HIS A 181 15.93 -4.75 -25.75
CA HIS A 181 14.72 -5.38 -25.23
C HIS A 181 15.05 -6.65 -24.44
N GLU A 182 15.86 -7.56 -24.98
CA GLU A 182 16.37 -8.76 -24.28
C GLU A 182 17.04 -8.39 -22.95
N TYR A 183 17.91 -7.37 -22.99
CA TYR A 183 18.60 -6.82 -21.82
C TYR A 183 17.61 -6.35 -20.75
N THR A 184 16.58 -5.61 -21.17
CA THR A 184 15.56 -5.07 -20.27
C THR A 184 14.66 -6.17 -19.72
N VAL A 185 14.22 -7.13 -20.55
CA VAL A 185 13.42 -8.28 -20.11
C VAL A 185 14.14 -9.07 -19.02
N LYS A 186 15.43 -9.35 -19.20
CA LYS A 186 16.24 -10.09 -18.22
C LYS A 186 16.33 -9.40 -16.86
N ARG A 187 16.31 -8.07 -16.84
CA ARG A 187 16.33 -7.27 -15.59
C ARG A 187 14.93 -7.08 -15.04
N TYR A 188 13.94 -6.86 -15.90
CA TYR A 188 12.53 -6.78 -15.56
C TYR A 188 12.04 -8.05 -14.87
N SER A 189 12.52 -9.23 -15.29
CA SER A 189 12.18 -10.49 -14.63
C SER A 189 12.64 -10.58 -13.17
N LEU A 190 13.57 -9.73 -12.70
CA LEU A 190 13.95 -9.68 -11.28
C LEU A 190 12.82 -9.15 -10.39
N LEU A 191 11.77 -8.56 -10.96
CA LEU A 191 10.61 -8.11 -10.21
C LEU A 191 9.89 -9.27 -9.48
N SER A 192 9.96 -10.50 -10.00
CA SER A 192 9.44 -11.69 -9.29
C SER A 192 10.21 -12.01 -8.01
N ASN A 193 11.52 -11.73 -7.99
CA ASN A 193 12.33 -11.86 -6.78
C ASN A 193 11.92 -10.80 -5.76
N VAL A 194 11.61 -9.57 -6.20
CA VAL A 194 11.11 -8.51 -5.31
C VAL A 194 9.80 -8.94 -4.66
N VAL A 195 8.85 -9.47 -5.44
CA VAL A 195 7.59 -10.03 -4.92
C VAL A 195 7.86 -11.10 -3.87
N SER A 196 8.70 -12.08 -4.19
CA SER A 196 9.05 -13.17 -3.27
C SER A 196 9.64 -12.67 -1.95
N VAL A 197 10.49 -11.63 -2.00
CA VAL A 197 11.10 -11.03 -0.81
C VAL A 197 10.10 -10.21 0.02
N ILE A 198 9.11 -9.57 -0.60
CA ILE A 198 8.02 -8.90 0.13
C ILE A 198 7.25 -9.94 0.97
N GLU A 199 6.86 -11.05 0.35
CA GLU A 199 6.16 -12.15 1.02
C GLU A 199 6.97 -12.74 2.18
N GLU A 200 8.26 -13.04 1.93
CA GLU A 200 9.16 -13.59 2.95
C GLU A 200 9.33 -12.64 4.14
N LYS A 201 9.56 -11.35 3.87
CA LYS A 201 9.73 -10.34 4.92
C LYS A 201 8.43 -10.09 5.68
N LYS A 202 7.27 -10.13 5.03
CA LYS A 202 5.95 -10.09 5.69
C LYS A 202 5.78 -11.28 6.64
N GLY A 203 6.02 -12.50 6.16
CA GLY A 203 5.92 -13.71 6.99
C GLY A 203 6.83 -13.65 8.21
N SER A 204 8.09 -13.24 8.00
CA SER A 204 9.07 -13.04 9.07
C SER A 204 8.64 -11.97 10.07
N PHE A 205 8.06 -10.86 9.59
CA PHE A 205 7.52 -9.81 10.44
C PHE A 205 6.36 -10.33 11.29
N VAL A 206 5.40 -11.03 10.70
CA VAL A 206 4.24 -11.62 11.40
C VAL A 206 4.70 -12.55 12.51
N GLU A 207 5.62 -13.47 12.24
CA GLU A 207 6.12 -14.40 13.24
C GLU A 207 6.87 -13.70 14.39
N LYS A 208 7.66 -12.67 14.06
CA LYS A 208 8.33 -11.86 15.08
C LYS A 208 7.33 -11.16 15.99
N GLN A 209 6.24 -10.61 15.43
CA GLN A 209 5.20 -9.97 16.22
C GLN A 209 4.40 -10.97 17.06
N ARG A 210 4.10 -12.18 16.53
CA ARG A 210 3.43 -13.26 17.29
C ARG A 210 4.23 -13.69 18.52
N GLN A 211 5.55 -13.68 18.44
CA GLN A 211 6.43 -14.04 19.56
C GLN A 211 6.52 -12.94 20.62
N ARG A 212 6.24 -11.68 20.28
CA ARG A 212 6.18 -10.57 21.23
C ARG A 212 4.86 -10.65 21.98
N THR A 213 4.91 -11.10 23.24
CA THR A 213 3.73 -11.15 24.12
C THR A 213 3.22 -9.75 24.44
N ILE A 214 1.92 -9.53 24.24
CA ILE A 214 1.22 -8.33 24.63
C ILE A 214 1.05 -8.32 26.16
N LYS A 215 1.33 -7.18 26.80
CA LYS A 215 1.16 -7.04 28.24
C LYS A 215 -0.32 -7.14 28.63
N ARG A 216 -0.60 -7.83 29.74
CA ARG A 216 -1.93 -7.89 30.36
C ARG A 216 -2.04 -6.90 31.52
N SER A 217 -3.20 -6.28 31.67
CA SER A 217 -3.61 -5.43 32.78
C SER A 217 -4.96 -5.89 33.32
N SER A 218 -5.14 -5.80 34.64
CA SER A 218 -6.46 -6.02 35.27
C SER A 218 -7.40 -4.82 35.12
N ASP A 219 -6.85 -3.63 34.86
CA ASP A 219 -7.63 -2.45 34.50
C ASP A 219 -7.96 -2.50 33.01
N ILE A 220 -9.26 -2.46 32.69
CA ILE A 220 -9.76 -2.63 31.32
C ILE A 220 -9.40 -1.46 30.40
N VAL A 221 -9.39 -0.24 30.93
CA VAL A 221 -9.03 0.96 30.16
C VAL A 221 -7.55 0.96 29.89
N GLU A 222 -6.74 0.56 30.88
CA GLU A 222 -5.31 0.37 30.69
C GLU A 222 -5.01 -0.76 29.69
N GLN A 223 -5.74 -1.88 29.77
CA GLN A 223 -5.62 -2.97 28.81
C GLN A 223 -5.90 -2.47 27.38
N LEU A 224 -6.94 -1.67 27.20
CA LEU A 224 -7.29 -1.13 25.89
C LEU A 224 -6.24 -0.15 25.36
N LYS A 225 -5.63 0.67 26.21
CA LYS A 225 -4.51 1.54 25.81
C LYS A 225 -3.30 0.72 25.37
N ILE A 226 -2.97 -0.35 26.08
CA ILE A 226 -1.91 -1.30 25.68
C ILE A 226 -2.24 -1.92 24.31
N LEU A 227 -3.48 -2.36 24.09
CA LEU A 227 -3.91 -2.92 22.80
C LEU A 227 -3.84 -1.89 21.67
N LEU A 228 -4.18 -0.63 21.93
CA LEU A 228 -4.06 0.46 20.95
C LEU A 228 -2.61 0.69 20.53
N GLU A 229 -1.70 0.75 21.51
CA GLU A 229 -0.26 0.88 21.24
C GLU A 229 0.28 -0.32 20.43
N GLU A 230 -0.14 -1.54 20.77
CA GLU A 230 0.26 -2.75 20.05
C GLU A 230 -0.34 -2.81 18.63
N ASN A 231 -1.59 -2.41 18.43
CA ASN A 231 -2.21 -2.29 17.11
C ASN A 231 -1.38 -1.39 16.20
N ASN A 232 -1.08 -0.19 16.66
CA ASN A 232 -0.35 0.81 15.87
C ASN A 232 1.10 0.36 15.59
N ALA A 233 1.71 -0.40 16.51
CA ALA A 233 3.05 -0.96 16.30
C ALA A 233 3.05 -2.14 15.31
N ARG A 234 1.96 -2.89 15.20
CA ARG A 234 1.86 -4.10 14.38
C ARG A 234 1.38 -3.83 12.96
N ILE A 235 0.41 -2.94 12.79
CA ILE A 235 -0.28 -2.73 11.50
C ILE A 235 -0.18 -1.27 10.99
N CYS A 236 0.15 -0.32 11.88
CA CYS A 236 0.16 1.14 11.69
C CYS A 236 -1.09 1.89 12.21
N ASP A 237 -0.98 3.22 12.25
CA ASP A 237 -2.06 4.08 12.73
C ASP A 237 -3.22 4.11 11.72
N LYS A 238 -4.45 4.07 12.24
CA LYS A 238 -5.73 4.12 11.54
C LYS A 238 -6.13 2.84 10.80
N SER A 239 -5.44 1.74 11.06
CA SER A 239 -5.71 0.42 10.47
C SER A 239 -5.96 -0.62 11.58
N GLY A 240 -6.43 -1.81 11.18
CA GLY A 240 -6.74 -2.91 12.10
C GLY A 240 -7.88 -2.56 13.04
N TYR A 241 -7.72 -2.84 14.34
CA TYR A 241 -8.78 -2.67 15.35
C TYR A 241 -8.77 -1.32 16.06
N GLN A 242 -8.09 -0.31 15.51
CA GLN A 242 -7.94 0.99 16.18
C GLN A 242 -9.30 1.62 16.51
N PHE A 243 -10.25 1.59 15.56
CA PHE A 243 -11.57 2.21 15.76
C PHE A 243 -12.35 1.54 16.90
N GLU A 244 -12.34 0.21 16.94
CA GLU A 244 -12.99 -0.61 17.97
C GLU A 244 -12.39 -0.31 19.34
N ILE A 245 -11.06 -0.32 19.43
CA ILE A 245 -10.34 -0.09 20.68
C ILE A 245 -10.60 1.33 21.21
N GLU A 246 -10.51 2.35 20.35
CA GLU A 246 -10.81 3.74 20.73
C GLU A 246 -12.26 3.91 21.17
N THR A 247 -13.19 3.26 20.48
CA THR A 247 -14.61 3.26 20.85
C THR A 247 -14.80 2.65 22.23
N MET A 248 -14.21 1.49 22.50
CA MET A 248 -14.30 0.84 23.81
C MET A 248 -13.66 1.66 24.93
N ILE A 249 -12.54 2.36 24.68
CA ILE A 249 -11.97 3.29 25.65
C ILE A 249 -12.99 4.36 26.04
N LYS A 250 -13.69 4.96 25.07
CA LYS A 250 -14.76 5.95 25.34
C LYS A 250 -15.89 5.35 26.16
N LEU A 251 -16.31 4.12 25.83
CA LEU A 251 -17.39 3.42 26.55
C LEU A 251 -17.03 3.11 28.01
N PHE A 252 -15.82 2.58 28.26
CA PHE A 252 -15.38 2.25 29.63
C PHE A 252 -15.02 3.48 30.48
N THR A 253 -14.82 4.65 29.86
CA THR A 253 -14.52 5.92 30.56
C THR A 253 -15.70 6.88 30.60
N ALA A 254 -16.88 6.47 30.13
CA ALA A 254 -18.09 7.27 30.18
C ALA A 254 -18.45 7.63 31.65
N PRO A 255 -18.89 8.88 31.92
CA PRO A 255 -19.21 9.33 33.29
C PRO A 255 -20.29 8.51 34.01
N GLN A 256 -21.24 7.96 33.25
CA GLN A 256 -22.43 7.26 33.72
C GLN A 256 -23.36 8.15 34.55
N ASP A 257 -23.53 9.39 34.11
CA ASP A 257 -24.39 10.41 34.73
C ASP A 257 -25.87 10.21 34.36
N PHE A 258 -26.41 9.03 34.64
CA PHE A 258 -27.81 8.64 34.37
C PHE A 258 -28.39 7.77 35.49
N PRO A 259 -29.71 7.51 35.53
CA PRO A 259 -30.35 6.82 36.65
C PRO A 259 -29.86 5.37 36.86
N GLU A 260 -30.07 4.84 38.08
CA GLU A 260 -29.53 3.54 38.50
C GLU A 260 -29.97 2.37 37.63
N ARG A 261 -31.23 2.40 37.16
CA ARG A 261 -31.78 1.34 36.31
C ARG A 261 -30.98 1.18 35.02
N GLU A 262 -30.65 2.29 34.37
CA GLU A 262 -29.85 2.30 33.15
C GLU A 262 -28.40 1.91 33.44
N ARG A 263 -27.86 2.28 34.62
CA ARG A 263 -26.53 1.82 35.06
C ARG A 263 -26.44 0.30 35.18
N GLU A 264 -27.46 -0.35 35.74
CA GLU A 264 -27.49 -1.82 35.85
C GLU A 264 -27.50 -2.52 34.48
N GLU A 265 -28.27 -2.00 33.51
CA GLU A 265 -28.32 -2.55 32.16
C GLU A 265 -27.01 -2.31 31.39
N VAL A 266 -26.46 -1.11 31.50
CA VAL A 266 -25.15 -0.76 30.93
C VAL A 266 -24.03 -1.61 31.54
N ALA A 267 -24.06 -1.90 32.84
CA ALA A 267 -23.06 -2.74 33.50
C ALA A 267 -23.02 -4.17 32.91
N LYS A 268 -24.18 -4.72 32.52
CA LYS A 268 -24.25 -6.02 31.82
C LYS A 268 -23.61 -5.94 30.44
N TYR A 269 -23.93 -4.89 29.67
CA TYR A 269 -23.32 -4.66 28.36
C TYR A 269 -21.80 -4.48 28.44
N LEU A 270 -21.31 -3.65 29.37
CA LEU A 270 -19.87 -3.47 29.61
C LEU A 270 -19.18 -4.77 30.04
N THR A 271 -19.89 -5.65 30.76
CA THR A 271 -19.37 -6.98 31.11
C THR A 271 -19.22 -7.86 29.87
N SER A 272 -20.19 -7.85 28.95
CA SER A 272 -20.08 -8.55 27.66
C SER A 272 -18.95 -7.98 26.79
N LEU A 273 -18.75 -6.66 26.78
CA LEU A 273 -17.65 -6.03 26.04
C LEU A 273 -16.26 -6.47 26.51
N LYS A 274 -16.10 -6.90 27.77
CA LYS A 274 -14.82 -7.47 28.23
C LYS A 274 -14.44 -8.75 27.50
N LEU A 275 -15.42 -9.50 26.96
CA LEU A 275 -15.15 -10.66 26.12
C LEU A 275 -14.51 -10.22 24.81
N LEU A 276 -15.04 -9.16 24.17
CA LEU A 276 -14.43 -8.57 22.98
C LEU A 276 -13.02 -8.04 23.23
N VAL A 277 -12.73 -7.46 24.41
CA VAL A 277 -11.35 -7.04 24.78
C VAL A 277 -10.39 -8.23 24.73
N ASN A 278 -10.81 -9.40 25.19
CA ASN A 278 -9.99 -10.61 25.16
C ASN A 278 -9.81 -11.13 23.73
N GLU A 279 -10.86 -11.12 22.92
CA GLU A 279 -10.78 -11.51 21.51
C GLU A 279 -9.83 -10.59 20.73
N LEU A 280 -9.91 -9.28 20.95
CA LEU A 280 -8.99 -8.30 20.36
C LEU A 280 -7.54 -8.56 20.78
N TYR A 281 -7.30 -8.90 22.05
CA TYR A 281 -5.98 -9.31 22.50
C TYR A 281 -5.50 -10.54 21.72
N ASP A 282 -6.33 -11.59 21.63
CA ASP A 282 -5.93 -12.85 21.02
C ASP A 282 -5.71 -12.70 19.51
N ALA A 283 -6.54 -11.89 18.85
CA ALA A 283 -6.39 -11.52 17.44
C ALA A 283 -5.09 -10.74 17.19
N LEU A 284 -4.82 -9.68 17.97
CA LEU A 284 -3.58 -8.90 17.85
C LEU A 284 -2.33 -9.74 18.16
N GLN A 285 -2.40 -10.60 19.18
CA GLN A 285 -1.32 -11.52 19.53
C GLN A 285 -1.08 -12.53 18.39
N GLY A 286 -2.15 -13.01 17.76
CA GLY A 286 -2.14 -13.91 16.62
C GLY A 286 -1.84 -13.25 15.27
N MET A 287 -1.71 -11.92 15.22
CA MET A 287 -1.59 -11.13 13.98
C MET A 287 -2.74 -11.41 13.01
N LYS A 288 -3.96 -11.54 13.54
CA LYS A 288 -5.21 -11.67 12.80
C LYS A 288 -5.91 -10.32 12.78
N PHE A 289 -6.25 -9.87 11.59
CA PHE A 289 -7.01 -8.65 11.33
C PHE A 289 -8.07 -9.08 10.34
N GLY A 290 -9.35 -8.83 10.64
CA GLY A 290 -10.42 -9.25 9.73
C GLY A 290 -10.20 -8.63 8.37
N ASP A 291 -10.29 -9.41 7.30
CA ASP A 291 -10.13 -8.90 5.94
C ASP A 291 -11.22 -7.84 5.69
N GLU A 292 -10.81 -6.63 5.30
CA GLU A 292 -11.75 -5.57 4.87
C GLU A 292 -12.38 -5.90 3.50
N ASP A 293 -11.80 -6.85 2.76
CA ASP A 293 -12.18 -7.22 1.39
C ASP A 293 -12.39 -8.74 1.27
N ASP A 294 -13.55 -9.26 1.70
CA ASP A 294 -14.30 -10.22 0.88
C ASP A 294 -15.70 -10.48 1.44
N ASP A 295 -16.68 -10.58 0.55
CA ASP A 295 -18.04 -11.11 0.77
C ASP A 295 -18.04 -12.62 1.15
N THR A 296 -16.91 -13.14 1.64
CA THR A 296 -16.80 -14.49 2.16
C THR A 296 -16.96 -14.49 3.67
N ASP A 297 -17.82 -15.37 4.16
CA ASP A 297 -17.93 -15.78 5.56
C ASP A 297 -16.59 -16.35 6.06
N SER A 298 -15.56 -15.50 6.21
CA SER A 298 -14.27 -15.91 6.78
C SER A 298 -14.46 -16.10 8.29
N GLU A 299 -14.03 -17.27 8.77
CA GLU A 299 -14.16 -17.73 10.16
C GLU A 299 -13.33 -16.89 11.17
N ASP A 300 -12.78 -15.74 10.76
CA ASP A 300 -11.95 -14.84 11.57
C ASP A 300 -12.73 -13.65 12.18
N ASN A 301 -14.06 -13.74 12.20
CA ASN A 301 -14.91 -12.76 12.88
C ASN A 301 -14.82 -12.89 14.41
N LEU A 302 -14.43 -11.80 15.09
CA LEU A 302 -14.47 -11.70 16.55
C LEU A 302 -15.91 -11.99 17.00
N SER A 303 -16.13 -13.02 17.82
CA SER A 303 -17.49 -13.49 18.13
C SER A 303 -18.36 -12.44 18.81
N HIS A 304 -17.73 -11.46 19.47
CA HIS A 304 -18.40 -10.35 20.12
C HIS A 304 -18.33 -9.03 19.33
N TYR A 305 -17.91 -9.04 18.05
CA TYR A 305 -17.82 -7.84 17.20
C TYR A 305 -19.16 -7.11 17.07
N TYR A 306 -20.26 -7.86 17.04
CA TYR A 306 -21.62 -7.33 16.98
C TYR A 306 -21.91 -6.33 18.13
N LEU A 307 -21.25 -6.43 19.28
CA LEU A 307 -21.46 -5.50 20.40
C LEU A 307 -21.13 -4.05 20.05
N LEU A 308 -20.28 -3.81 19.05
CA LEU A 308 -19.94 -2.48 18.54
C LEU A 308 -20.63 -2.16 17.21
N HIS A 309 -20.88 -3.19 16.39
CA HIS A 309 -21.34 -3.06 15.00
C HIS A 309 -22.73 -3.65 14.72
N SER A 310 -23.54 -3.83 15.76
CA SER A 310 -24.91 -4.33 15.66
C SER A 310 -25.74 -3.59 14.61
N ARG A 311 -26.45 -4.36 13.78
CA ARG A 311 -27.39 -3.86 12.76
C ARG A 311 -28.81 -4.30 13.11
N PRO A 312 -29.43 -3.70 14.12
CA PRO A 312 -30.70 -4.18 14.66
C PRO A 312 -31.80 -4.08 13.61
N SER A 313 -32.31 -5.24 13.18
CA SER A 313 -33.45 -5.38 12.27
C SER A 313 -34.69 -4.63 12.78
N ARG A 314 -34.81 -4.56 14.11
CA ARG A 314 -35.90 -3.95 14.87
C ARG A 314 -36.00 -2.42 14.76
N PHE A 315 -34.91 -1.72 14.43
CA PHE A 315 -34.87 -0.25 14.38
C PHE A 315 -34.79 0.31 12.95
N LYS A 316 -35.20 -0.47 11.95
CA LYS A 316 -35.23 -0.03 10.53
C LYS A 316 -35.95 1.30 10.31
N THR A 317 -37.02 1.57 11.07
CA THR A 317 -37.85 2.79 10.96
C THR A 317 -37.17 4.05 11.49
N VAL A 318 -36.10 3.92 12.27
CA VAL A 318 -35.28 5.02 12.81
C VAL A 318 -33.80 4.89 12.40
N SER A 319 -33.52 4.11 11.35
CA SER A 319 -32.16 3.89 10.84
C SER A 319 -31.46 5.20 10.43
N TYR A 320 -32.20 6.13 9.82
CA TYR A 320 -31.70 7.46 9.49
C TYR A 320 -31.33 8.26 10.75
N ASP A 321 -32.20 8.24 11.76
CA ASP A 321 -31.98 8.94 13.04
C ASP A 321 -30.75 8.37 13.76
N LEU A 322 -30.59 7.03 13.78
CA LEU A 322 -29.40 6.35 14.28
C LEU A 322 -28.13 6.79 13.56
N SER A 323 -28.16 6.80 12.23
CA SER A 323 -27.03 7.24 11.40
C SER A 323 -26.60 8.67 11.75
N LYS A 324 -27.55 9.59 11.94
CA LYS A 324 -27.25 10.98 12.32
C LYS A 324 -26.68 11.13 13.72
N VAL A 325 -27.13 10.33 14.68
CA VAL A 325 -26.52 10.32 16.01
C VAL A 325 -25.12 9.72 15.99
N PHE A 326 -24.88 8.63 15.25
CA PHE A 326 -23.53 8.08 15.07
C PHE A 326 -22.59 9.04 14.34
N GLU A 327 -23.08 9.78 13.34
CA GLU A 327 -22.31 10.83 12.66
C GLU A 327 -21.86 11.91 13.67
N TYR A 328 -22.75 12.36 14.55
CA TYR A 328 -22.43 13.29 15.63
C TYR A 328 -21.41 12.75 16.65
N LEU A 329 -21.52 11.47 16.99
CA LEU A 329 -20.62 10.81 17.95
C LEU A 329 -19.20 10.66 17.39
N ASN A 330 -19.07 10.38 16.09
CA ASN A 330 -17.80 10.06 15.45
C ASN A 330 -17.17 11.24 14.68
N ASN A 331 -17.91 12.32 14.42
CA ASN A 331 -17.41 13.50 13.72
C ASN A 331 -17.30 14.72 14.67
N PRO A 332 -16.08 15.19 14.99
CA PRO A 332 -15.88 16.36 15.86
C PRO A 332 -16.40 17.67 15.24
N TYR A 333 -16.60 17.71 13.92
CA TYR A 333 -17.09 18.88 13.18
C TYR A 333 -18.57 18.79 12.81
N TYR A 334 -19.32 17.82 13.36
CA TYR A 334 -20.73 17.65 13.02
C TYR A 334 -21.55 18.88 13.42
N TYR A 335 -22.29 19.42 12.46
CA TYR A 335 -23.16 20.57 12.67
C TYR A 335 -24.42 20.13 13.43
N GLN A 336 -24.60 20.64 14.65
CA GLN A 336 -25.63 20.16 15.60
C GLN A 336 -27.08 20.47 15.18
N SER A 337 -27.31 21.13 14.04
CA SER A 337 -28.68 21.37 13.56
C SER A 337 -29.44 20.07 13.42
N LEU A 338 -30.64 20.00 13.99
CA LEU A 338 -31.53 18.83 13.98
C LEU A 338 -31.05 17.63 14.83
N LEU A 339 -29.92 17.71 15.53
CA LEU A 339 -29.48 16.61 16.40
C LEU A 339 -30.50 16.32 17.51
N GLU A 340 -31.04 17.37 18.13
CA GLU A 340 -32.10 17.23 19.14
C GLU A 340 -33.34 16.53 18.57
N TYR A 341 -33.70 16.80 17.32
CA TYR A 341 -34.79 16.12 16.62
C TYR A 341 -34.51 14.62 16.49
N HIS A 342 -33.31 14.24 16.06
CA HIS A 342 -32.93 12.83 15.92
C HIS A 342 -32.86 12.10 17.28
N ILE A 343 -32.32 12.74 18.33
CA ILE A 343 -32.33 12.18 19.68
C ILE A 343 -33.77 11.93 20.15
N LYS A 344 -34.66 12.91 19.96
CA LYS A 344 -36.07 12.77 20.34
C LYS A 344 -36.76 11.62 19.59
N ARG A 345 -36.49 11.47 18.29
CA ARG A 345 -37.00 10.35 17.47
C ARG A 345 -36.56 8.98 18.02
N LEU A 346 -35.31 8.86 18.46
CA LEU A 346 -34.79 7.64 19.08
C LEU A 346 -35.39 7.37 20.47
N VAL A 347 -35.69 8.42 21.24
CA VAL A 347 -36.43 8.31 22.51
C VAL A 347 -37.86 7.84 22.26
N ASP A 348 -38.57 8.48 21.33
CA ASP A 348 -39.96 8.13 20.98
C ASP A 348 -40.08 6.69 20.45
N ALA A 349 -39.05 6.19 19.77
CA ALA A 349 -38.95 4.82 19.28
C ALA A 349 -38.51 3.80 20.35
N GLY A 350 -38.20 4.25 21.57
CA GLY A 350 -37.76 3.40 22.68
C GLY A 350 -36.33 2.87 22.54
N VAL A 351 -35.52 3.45 21.66
CA VAL A 351 -34.09 3.13 21.52
C VAL A 351 -33.30 3.77 22.67
N LEU A 352 -33.56 5.05 22.94
CA LEU A 352 -32.91 5.81 24.01
C LEU A 352 -33.89 6.06 25.18
N PRO A 353 -33.38 6.13 26.43
CA PRO A 353 -34.22 6.47 27.58
C PRO A 353 -34.81 7.90 27.51
N PRO A 354 -35.98 8.15 28.15
CA PRO A 354 -36.67 9.45 28.09
C PRO A 354 -35.90 10.67 28.62
N PHE A 355 -34.89 10.46 29.46
CA PHE A 355 -34.09 11.55 30.02
C PHE A 355 -32.96 12.01 29.10
N VAL A 356 -32.65 11.25 28.04
CA VAL A 356 -31.56 11.57 27.13
C VAL A 356 -31.90 12.82 26.33
N SER A 357 -30.94 13.74 26.23
CA SER A 357 -31.08 15.04 25.57
C SER A 357 -29.76 15.48 24.93
N LEU A 358 -29.76 16.64 24.27
CA LEU A 358 -28.55 17.24 23.69
C LEU A 358 -27.44 17.49 24.73
N GLU A 359 -27.83 17.73 25.99
CA GLU A 359 -26.92 17.99 27.11
C GLU A 359 -26.28 16.71 27.67
N THR A 360 -26.72 15.53 27.22
CA THR A 360 -26.13 14.26 27.66
C THR A 360 -24.69 14.18 27.19
N ASN A 361 -23.78 13.78 28.09
CA ASN A 361 -22.38 13.58 27.74
C ASN A 361 -22.26 12.65 26.53
N LYS A 362 -21.39 12.97 25.56
CA LYS A 362 -21.25 12.18 24.33
C LYS A 362 -20.95 10.70 24.60
N PHE A 363 -20.13 10.39 25.60
CA PHE A 363 -19.76 9.01 25.92
C PHE A 363 -20.92 8.28 26.60
N ASP A 364 -21.68 8.96 27.47
CA ASP A 364 -22.91 8.38 28.05
C ASP A 364 -23.97 8.13 26.98
N LEU A 365 -24.15 9.07 26.04
CA LEU A 365 -25.05 8.90 24.91
C LEU A 365 -24.66 7.68 24.06
N GLN A 366 -23.37 7.55 23.71
CA GLN A 366 -22.87 6.41 22.93
C GLN A 366 -23.04 5.10 23.69
N LEU A 367 -22.78 5.08 25.00
CA LEU A 367 -22.90 3.91 25.85
C LEU A 367 -24.34 3.44 26.01
N LEU A 368 -25.28 4.36 26.24
CA LEU A 368 -26.71 4.06 26.31
C LEU A 368 -27.23 3.56 24.95
N LEU A 369 -26.77 4.17 23.85
CA LEU A 369 -27.19 3.79 22.51
C LEU A 369 -26.74 2.36 22.16
N LEU A 370 -25.45 2.07 22.32
CA LEU A 370 -24.90 0.76 21.98
C LEU A 370 -25.38 -0.34 22.92
N SER A 371 -25.53 -0.08 24.22
CA SER A 371 -26.06 -1.09 25.15
C SER A 371 -27.48 -1.54 24.79
N ARG A 372 -28.32 -0.59 24.35
CA ARG A 372 -29.69 -0.86 23.91
C ARG A 372 -29.73 -1.62 22.59
N ILE A 373 -28.95 -1.19 21.61
CA ILE A 373 -28.87 -1.85 20.30
C ILE A 373 -28.34 -3.29 20.43
N ALA A 374 -27.27 -3.51 21.20
CA ALA A 374 -26.70 -4.84 21.38
C ALA A 374 -27.64 -5.79 22.15
N SER A 375 -28.41 -5.27 23.11
CA SER A 375 -29.39 -6.07 23.87
C SER A 375 -30.53 -6.63 23.01
N THR A 376 -30.83 -6.03 21.86
CA THR A 376 -31.89 -6.49 20.96
C THR A 376 -31.49 -7.64 20.05
N ASP A 377 -30.19 -7.79 19.74
CA ASP A 377 -29.70 -8.85 18.86
C ASP A 377 -29.56 -10.21 19.57
N GLN A 378 -29.35 -10.24 20.89
CA GLN A 378 -29.34 -11.49 21.68
C GLN A 378 -30.70 -12.22 21.66
N GLY A 379 -31.80 -11.52 21.36
CA GLY A 379 -33.14 -12.10 21.26
C GLY A 379 -33.42 -12.83 19.94
N GLU A 380 -32.65 -12.57 18.87
CA GLU A 380 -32.83 -13.24 17.57
C GLU A 380 -31.95 -14.48 17.40
N TRP A 381 -30.88 -14.63 18.20
CA TRP A 381 -30.00 -15.81 18.21
C TRP A 381 -30.24 -16.76 19.39
N GLY A 382 -31.13 -16.39 20.33
CA GLY A 382 -31.41 -17.11 21.56
C GLY A 382 -32.74 -17.86 21.56
N ILE A 383 -32.92 -18.87 20.69
CA ILE A 383 -33.87 -19.97 20.94
C ILE A 383 -33.17 -21.28 20.61
N GLY A 384 -32.64 -21.93 21.64
CA GLY A 384 -32.02 -23.24 21.52
C GLY A 384 -31.54 -23.86 22.82
N VAL A 385 -32.01 -23.42 23.99
CA VAL A 385 -31.81 -24.18 25.24
C VAL A 385 -33.01 -24.02 26.18
N GLU A 386 -34.02 -24.87 25.99
CA GLU A 386 -34.85 -25.45 27.04
C GLU A 386 -35.01 -26.93 26.60
N GLY A 387 -34.65 -27.98 27.35
CA GLY A 387 -34.72 -28.14 28.79
C GLY A 387 -35.89 -29.05 29.18
N ALA A 388 -36.00 -30.25 28.58
CA ALA A 388 -36.72 -31.42 29.10
C ALA A 388 -36.15 -32.71 28.49
#